data_AF-A0A356ZVX8-F1
#
_entry.id   AF-A0A356ZVX8-F1
#
_cell.length_a   1.000
_cell.length_b   1.000
_cell.length_c   1.000
_cell.angle_alpha   90.00
_cell.angle_beta   90.00
_cell.angle_gamma   90.00
#
_symmetry.space_group_name_H-M   'P 1'
#
loop_
_entity.id
_entity.type
_entity.pdbx_description
1 polymer ?
#
loop_
_entity_poly.entity_id
_entity_poly.type
_entity_poly.pdbx_seq_one_letter_code
_entity_poly.pdbx_strand_id
1 'polypeptide(L)' 'MDLEGGHIKSVIVLGSGHLLGLFGRERDTVINWDQIRKIGQDVILVELQPSTAQTADS' A
#
# COMPACT_ATOMS: atom_id res chain seq x y z
N MET A 1 7.10 -8.19 9.53
CA MET A 1 8.55 -8.40 9.64
C MET A 1 8.84 -9.89 9.48
N ASP A 2 9.96 -10.25 8.86
CA ASP A 2 10.45 -11.62 8.92
C ASP A 2 11.14 -11.88 10.25
N LEU A 3 10.64 -12.82 11.04
CA LEU A 3 11.12 -13.05 12.41
C LEU A 3 12.43 -13.85 12.44
N GLU A 4 12.80 -14.50 11.35
CA GLU A 4 14.05 -15.26 11.24
C GLU A 4 15.21 -14.41 10.72
N GLY A 5 15.00 -13.61 9.67
CA GLY A 5 16.06 -12.81 9.04
C GLY A 5 16.15 -11.34 9.45
N GLY A 6 15.18 -10.81 10.21
CA GLY A 6 15.14 -9.39 10.58
C GLY A 6 14.82 -8.44 9.42
N HIS A 7 14.31 -8.96 8.30
CA HIS A 7 13.99 -8.17 7.12
C HIS A 7 12.57 -7.59 7.16
N ILE A 8 12.40 -6.40 6.59
CA ILE A 8 11.08 -5.79 6.36
C ILE A 8 10.42 -6.50 5.18
N LYS A 9 9.16 -6.93 5.35
CA LYS A 9 8.37 -7.61 4.30
C LYS A 9 7.55 -6.62 3.47
N SER A 10 6.95 -5.64 4.15
CA SER A 10 6.05 -4.66 3.56
C SER A 10 5.90 -3.45 4.46
N VAL A 11 5.43 -2.36 3.88
CA VAL A 11 4.90 -1.18 4.57
C VAL A 11 3.41 -1.06 4.30
N ILE A 12 2.65 -0.57 5.28
CA ILE A 12 1.20 -0.39 5.16
C ILE A 12 0.93 1.11 5.14
N VAL A 13 0.33 1.58 4.05
CA VAL A 13 -0.21 2.93 3.94
C VAL A 13 -1.66 2.85 4.36
N LEU A 14 -1.97 3.45 5.51
CA LEU A 14 -3.34 3.51 6.00
C LEU A 14 -4.18 4.36 5.06
N GLY A 15 -5.36 3.85 4.68
CA GLY A 15 -6.30 4.60 3.86
C GLY A 15 -6.75 5.88 4.56
N SER A 16 -7.03 6.93 3.79
CA SER A 16 -7.48 8.20 4.37
C SER A 16 -8.86 8.04 5.03
N GLY A 17 -9.00 8.56 6.25
CA GLY A 17 -10.26 8.57 6.99
C GLY A 17 -11.06 9.82 6.66
N HIS A 18 -12.27 9.68 6.12
CA HIS A 18 -13.18 10.82 5.93
C HIS A 18 -13.77 11.27 7.28
N LEU A 19 -13.47 12.51 7.68
CA LEU A 19 -14.02 13.15 8.90
C LEU A 19 -15.46 13.67 8.74
N LEU A 20 -16.01 13.69 7.53
CA LEU A 20 -17.37 14.15 7.26
C LEU A 20 -18.15 12.97 6.66
N GLY A 21 -18.85 12.27 7.55
CA GLY A 21 -19.56 11.03 7.24
C GLY A 21 -20.38 11.13 5.96
N LEU A 22 -20.12 10.21 5.03
CA LEU A 22 -21.07 9.38 4.29
C LEU A 22 -20.26 8.49 3.32
N PHE A 23 -20.04 7.25 3.76
CA PHE A 23 -19.54 6.05 3.04
C PHE A 23 -18.02 5.88 2.76
N GLY A 24 -17.46 4.85 3.41
CA GLY A 24 -16.23 4.14 3.01
C GLY A 24 -14.95 4.59 3.72
N ARG A 25 -14.32 3.70 4.51
CA ARG A 25 -12.89 3.84 4.83
C ARG A 25 -12.12 3.45 3.57
N GLU A 26 -11.25 4.32 3.08
CA GLU A 26 -10.33 3.93 2.01
C GLU A 26 -9.52 2.71 2.48
N ARG A 27 -9.31 1.72 1.61
CA ARG A 27 -8.65 0.48 2.03
C ARG A 27 -7.17 0.77 2.29
N ASP A 28 -6.64 0.12 3.32
CA ASP A 28 -5.21 0.16 3.59
C ASP A 28 -4.46 -0.47 2.41
N THR A 29 -3.40 0.18 1.96
CA THR A 29 -2.57 -0.30 0.85
C THR A 29 -1.33 -0.96 1.42
N VAL A 30 -1.13 -2.24 1.08
CA VAL A 30 0.08 -2.98 1.42
C VAL A 30 1.07 -2.84 0.27
N ILE A 31 2.27 -2.33 0.57
CA ILE A 31 3.36 -2.20 -0.38
C ILE A 31 4.45 -3.16 0.06
N ASN A 32 4.71 -4.19 -0.75
CA ASN A 32 5.76 -5.15 -0.50
C ASN A 32 7.14 -4.49 -0.69
N TRP A 33 8.14 -5.01 0.01
CA TRP A 33 9.48 -4.42 0.00
C TRP A 33 10.13 -4.39 -1.39
N ASP A 34 9.81 -5.36 -2.25
CA ASP A 34 10.25 -5.46 -3.65
C ASP A 34 9.65 -4.39 -4.58
N GLN A 35 8.54 -3.77 -4.17
CA GLN A 35 7.89 -2.67 -4.90
C GLN A 35 8.50 -1.30 -4.58
N ILE A 36 9.34 -1.20 -3.54
CA ILE A 36 10.01 0.05 -3.16
C ILE A 36 11.22 0.25 -4.08
N ARG A 37 11.19 1.34 -4.86
CA ARG A 37 12.28 1.69 -5.80
C ARG A 37 13.29 2.62 -5.16
N LYS A 38 12.83 3.57 -4.34
CA LYS A 38 13.69 4.53 -3.66
C LYS A 38 13.04 5.05 -2.39
N ILE A 39 13.83 5.17 -1.34
CA ILE A 39 13.47 5.86 -0.10
C ILE A 39 14.21 7.19 -0.10
N GLY A 40 13.47 8.30 -0.22
CA GLY A 40 13.98 9.65 -0.01
C GLY A 40 13.83 10.08 1.44
N GLN A 41 14.22 11.31 1.74
CA GLN A 41 14.04 11.89 3.07
C GLN A 41 12.57 12.04 3.45
N ASP A 42 11.73 12.45 2.48
CA ASP A 42 10.31 12.75 2.72
C ASP A 42 9.36 11.85 1.93
N VAL A 43 9.82 11.26 0.82
CA VAL A 43 8.98 10.53 -0.14
C VAL A 43 9.57 9.15 -0.42
N ILE A 44 8.69 8.15 -0.48
CA ILE A 44 9.02 6.80 -0.95
C ILE A 44 8.47 6.65 -2.37
N LEU A 45 9.33 6.31 -3.31
CA LEU A 45 8.94 5.97 -4.68
C LEU A 45 8.68 4.47 -4.76
N VAL A 46 7.48 4.11 -5.21
CA VAL A 46 7.03 2.72 -5.35
C VAL A 46 6.52 2.47 -6.76
N GLU A 47 6.67 1.24 -7.23
CA GLU A 47 6.12 0.80 -8.51
C GLU A 47 5.04 -0.25 -8.24
N LEU A 48 3.79 0.16 -8.42
CA LEU A 48 2.63 -0.71 -8.26
C LEU A 48 2.30 -1.38 -9.58
N GLN A 49 2.08 -2.68 -9.55
CA GLN A 49 1.46 -3.37 -10.69
C GLN A 49 -0.03 -3.02 -10.70
N PRO A 50 -0.63 -2.72 -11.87
CA PRO A 50 -2.07 -2.49 -11.95
C PRO A 50 -2.80 -3.73 -11.43
N SER A 51 -3.64 -3.55 -10.41
CA SER A 51 -4.48 -4.62 -9.90
C SER A 51 -5.44 -5.06 -11.00
N THR A 52 -5.30 -6.30 -11.48
CA THR A 52 -6.17 -6.89 -12.51
C THR A 52 -7.60 -7.16 -12.03
N ALA A 53 -7.99 -6.64 -10.86
CA ALA A 53 -9.28 -6.86 -10.22
C ALA A 53 -10.22 -5.66 -10.39
N GLN A 54 -10.55 -5.29 -11.64
CA GLN A 54 -11.77 -4.51 -11.94
C GLN A 54 -12.14 -4.60 -13.44
N THR A 55 -12.33 -5.81 -13.97
CA THR A 55 -12.98 -6.00 -15.30
C THR A 55 -13.78 -7.30 -15.32
N ALA A 56 -14.59 -7.51 -14.28
CA ALA A 56 -15.57 -8.60 -14.22
C ALA A 56 -16.86 -8.09 -13.58
N ASP A 57 -17.41 -7.02 -14.16
CA ASP A 57 -18.84 -6.70 -14.04
C ASP A 57 -19.23 -5.83 -15.25
N SER A 58 -19.67 -6.48 -16.31
CA SER A 58 -20.39 -5.91 -17.46
C SER A 58 -21.29 -6.99 -18.04
#